data_AF-A0A091G851-F1
#
_entry.id   AF-A0A091G851-F1
#
_cell.length_a   1.000
_cell.length_b   1.000
_cell.length_c   1.000
_cell.angle_alpha   90.00
_cell.angle_beta   90.00
_cell.angle_gamma   90.00
#
_symmetry.space_group_name_H-M   'P 1'
#
loop_
_entity.id
_entity.type
_entity.pdbx_description
1 polymer ?
#
loop_
_entity_poly.entity_id
_entity_poly.type
_entity_poly.pdbx_seq_one_letter_code
_entity_poly.pdbx_strand_id
1 'polypeptide(L)'
;MKTLNVLLLILVLFHVNDSREWPMHTVCKEDNLEIYYKSCDPQQDFALSIDRCSDIVTRTFNIRSAIVLRHSIKELYLKANLIINGKTVLTYSETICEPGHPKLVFCGKKKGEQFYYEGPVTLGIAEIPQGDYTVSVKLTNEDHATVACVDFTVKNYSDY
;
A
#
# COMPACT_ATOMS: atom_id res chain seq x y z
N MET A 1 -25.59 -44.30 1.67
CA MET A 1 -24.44 -43.98 2.57
C MET A 1 -23.10 -43.81 1.85
N LYS A 2 -22.85 -44.37 0.66
CA LYS A 2 -21.55 -44.22 -0.04
C LYS A 2 -21.34 -42.89 -0.78
N THR A 3 -22.42 -42.26 -1.26
CA THR A 3 -22.38 -41.00 -2.02
C THR A 3 -22.08 -39.77 -1.17
N LEU A 4 -22.47 -39.78 0.11
CA LEU A 4 -22.21 -38.67 1.04
C LEU A 4 -20.71 -38.50 1.32
N ASN A 5 -19.97 -39.61 1.46
CA ASN A 5 -18.53 -39.58 1.70
C ASN A 5 -17.74 -39.06 0.50
N VAL A 6 -18.18 -39.36 -0.72
CA VAL A 6 -17.53 -38.86 -1.95
C VAL A 6 -17.76 -37.35 -2.09
N LEU A 7 -18.96 -36.87 -1.81
CA LEU A 7 -19.28 -35.44 -1.85
C LEU A 7 -18.51 -34.63 -0.79
N LEU A 8 -18.35 -35.18 0.43
CA LEU A 8 -17.53 -34.57 1.48
C LEU A 8 -16.05 -34.51 1.08
N LEU A 9 -15.52 -35.59 0.48
CA LEU A 9 -14.12 -35.63 0.02
C LEU A 9 -13.86 -34.58 -1.06
N ILE A 10 -14.82 -34.41 -1.98
CA ILE A 10 -14.76 -33.41 -3.05
C ILE A 10 -14.80 -31.99 -2.45
N LEU A 11 -15.66 -31.72 -1.47
CA LEU A 11 -15.72 -30.42 -0.80
C LEU A 11 -14.43 -30.07 -0.03
N VAL A 12 -13.79 -31.07 0.59
CA VAL A 12 -12.50 -30.92 1.29
C VAL A 12 -11.36 -30.69 0.30
N LEU A 13 -11.38 -31.36 -0.87
CA LEU A 13 -10.38 -31.14 -1.92
C LEU A 13 -10.53 -29.77 -2.63
N PHE A 14 -11.74 -29.22 -2.67
CA PHE A 14 -12.02 -27.87 -3.17
C PHE A 14 -11.90 -26.77 -2.09
N HIS A 15 -11.51 -27.10 -0.86
CA HIS A 15 -10.96 -26.10 0.05
C HIS A 15 -9.54 -25.76 -0.40
N VAL A 16 -9.44 -25.09 -1.55
CA VAL A 16 -8.27 -24.32 -1.90
C VAL A 16 -8.19 -23.26 -0.83
N ASN A 17 -7.26 -23.43 0.10
CA ASN A 17 -6.89 -22.40 1.04
C ASN A 17 -6.24 -21.30 0.20
N ASP A 18 -7.09 -20.45 -0.39
CA ASP A 18 -6.74 -19.36 -1.28
C ASP A 18 -6.19 -18.23 -0.40
N SER A 19 -5.13 -18.51 0.37
CA SER A 19 -4.32 -17.46 0.97
C SER A 19 -3.58 -16.80 -0.20
N ARG A 20 -4.30 -15.95 -0.93
CA ARG A 20 -3.75 -15.09 -1.96
C ARG A 20 -2.97 -13.98 -1.27
N GLU A 21 -1.86 -14.36 -0.65
CA GLU A 21 -0.86 -13.38 -0.27
C GLU A 21 -0.28 -12.80 -1.56
N TRP A 22 -0.37 -11.48 -1.71
CA TRP A 22 0.26 -10.78 -2.81
C TRP A 22 1.78 -10.94 -2.73
N PRO A 23 2.47 -10.97 -3.88
CA PRO A 23 3.92 -11.06 -3.89
C PRO A 23 4.54 -9.83 -3.20
N MET A 24 5.74 -10.04 -2.66
CA MET A 24 6.58 -8.95 -2.22
C MET A 24 7.35 -8.38 -3.42
N HIS A 25 7.22 -7.08 -3.64
CA HIS A 25 7.87 -6.36 -4.72
C HIS A 25 9.10 -5.64 -4.20
N THR A 26 10.16 -5.60 -5.01
CA THR A 26 11.35 -4.80 -4.72
C THR A 26 11.20 -3.42 -5.35
N VAL A 27 11.30 -2.38 -4.53
CA VAL A 27 11.31 -0.98 -4.99
C VAL A 27 12.75 -0.48 -5.08
N CYS A 28 13.53 -0.75 -4.03
CA CYS A 28 14.93 -0.37 -3.91
C CYS A 28 15.74 -1.53 -3.37
N LYS A 29 16.95 -1.71 -3.92
CA LYS A 29 17.95 -2.64 -3.40
C LYS A 29 19.34 -2.08 -3.71
N GLU A 30 19.75 -1.14 -2.89
CA GLU A 30 21.08 -0.51 -2.90
C GLU A 30 21.85 -0.93 -1.64
N ASP A 31 23.16 -0.67 -1.60
CA ASP A 31 24.06 -1.18 -0.54
C ASP A 31 23.58 -0.84 0.89
N ASN A 32 23.05 0.37 1.09
CA ASN A 32 22.62 0.88 2.40
C ASN A 32 21.11 1.15 2.49
N LEU A 33 20.34 0.78 1.45
CA LEU A 33 18.91 1.04 1.39
C LEU A 33 18.17 -0.07 0.63
N GLU A 34 17.36 -0.83 1.35
CA GLU A 34 16.42 -1.77 0.75
C GLU A 34 14.98 -1.39 1.07
N ILE A 35 14.12 -1.39 0.06
CA ILE A 35 12.69 -1.13 0.20
C ILE A 35 11.91 -2.16 -0.59
N TYR A 36 11.00 -2.81 0.12
CA TYR A 36 10.06 -3.76 -0.44
C TYR A 36 8.64 -3.32 -0.10
N TYR A 37 7.67 -3.73 -0.91
CA TYR A 37 6.26 -3.57 -0.54
C TYR A 37 5.45 -4.83 -0.80
N LYS A 38 4.40 -5.02 -0.01
CA LYS A 38 3.37 -6.04 -0.23
C LYS A 38 1.99 -5.37 -0.10
N SER A 39 1.10 -5.62 -1.05
CA SER A 39 -0.29 -5.20 -0.91
C SER A 39 -0.94 -5.95 0.25
N CYS A 40 -1.59 -5.21 1.15
CA CYS A 40 -2.44 -5.76 2.22
C CYS A 40 -3.94 -5.68 1.89
N ASP A 41 -4.29 -5.25 0.66
CA ASP A 41 -5.67 -5.29 0.17
C ASP A 41 -5.97 -6.71 -0.34
N PRO A 42 -6.89 -7.47 0.27
CA PRO A 42 -7.19 -8.85 -0.17
C PRO A 42 -7.72 -8.92 -1.61
N GLN A 43 -8.17 -7.82 -2.19
CA GLN A 43 -8.83 -7.80 -3.49
C GLN A 43 -7.88 -7.66 -4.67
N GLN A 44 -6.72 -7.01 -4.48
CA GLN A 44 -5.79 -6.75 -5.58
C GLN A 44 -4.39 -6.32 -5.11
N ASP A 45 -3.44 -6.57 -6.02
CA ASP A 45 -2.13 -5.93 -6.01
C ASP A 45 -2.14 -4.64 -6.82
N PHE A 46 -1.04 -3.89 -6.76
CA PHE A 46 -0.85 -2.68 -7.54
C PHE A 46 0.63 -2.48 -7.89
N ALA A 47 0.89 -1.67 -8.91
CA ALA A 47 2.26 -1.34 -9.32
C ALA A 47 2.72 -0.07 -8.61
N LEU A 48 3.93 -0.08 -8.06
CA LEU A 48 4.57 1.08 -7.46
C LEU A 48 6.07 1.06 -7.73
N SER A 49 6.62 2.20 -8.14
CA SER A 49 8.06 2.43 -8.23
C SER A 49 8.44 3.81 -7.68
N ILE A 50 9.69 3.93 -7.24
CA ILE A 50 10.32 5.20 -6.88
C ILE A 50 11.34 5.51 -7.97
N ASP A 51 11.34 6.74 -8.49
CA ASP A 51 12.21 7.10 -9.61
C ASP A 51 13.70 6.98 -9.26
N ARG A 52 14.07 7.40 -8.05
CA ARG A 52 15.44 7.32 -7.50
C ARG A 52 15.40 6.98 -6.02
N CYS A 53 16.00 5.84 -5.65
CA CYS A 53 16.02 5.37 -4.26
C CYS A 53 16.76 6.32 -3.31
N SER A 54 17.84 6.95 -3.80
CA SER A 54 18.58 7.97 -3.06
C SER A 54 17.73 9.16 -2.61
N ASP A 55 16.66 9.50 -3.32
CA ASP A 55 15.87 10.71 -3.04
C ASP A 55 14.98 10.55 -1.79
N ILE A 56 14.84 9.34 -1.26
CA ILE A 56 14.02 9.05 -0.07
C ILE A 56 14.55 9.79 1.16
N VAL A 57 15.86 9.97 1.24
CA VAL A 57 16.52 10.72 2.31
C VAL A 57 16.09 12.19 2.34
N THR A 58 15.66 12.74 1.20
CA THR A 58 15.18 14.13 1.10
C THR A 58 13.75 14.30 1.62
N ARG A 59 13.03 13.18 1.86
CA ARG A 59 11.62 13.08 2.25
C ARG A 59 10.61 13.47 1.17
N THR A 60 11.05 14.10 0.08
CA THR A 60 10.23 14.38 -1.09
C THR A 60 10.82 13.71 -2.31
N PHE A 61 10.16 12.67 -2.80
CA PHE A 61 10.65 11.87 -3.93
C PHE A 61 9.52 11.58 -4.91
N ASN A 62 9.87 11.35 -6.17
CA ASN A 62 8.88 11.03 -7.19
C ASN A 62 8.57 9.53 -7.19
N ILE A 63 7.29 9.22 -7.32
CA ILE A 63 6.79 7.85 -7.47
C ILE A 63 6.00 7.71 -8.75
N ARG A 64 5.87 6.46 -9.19
CA ARG A 64 4.89 6.05 -10.21
C ARG A 64 4.04 4.95 -9.61
N SER A 65 2.73 5.12 -9.62
CA SER A 65 1.79 4.16 -9.06
C SER A 65 0.64 3.90 -10.02
N ALA A 66 0.24 2.64 -10.15
CA ALA A 66 -0.89 2.24 -10.97
C ALA A 66 -1.76 1.18 -10.27
N ILE A 67 -3.07 1.43 -10.19
CA ILE A 67 -4.05 0.53 -9.58
C ILE A 67 -5.41 0.62 -10.29
N VAL A 68 -6.18 -0.46 -10.30
CA VAL A 68 -7.60 -0.41 -10.71
C VAL A 68 -8.45 -0.05 -9.49
N LEU A 69 -9.26 1.01 -9.57
CA LEU A 69 -10.08 1.43 -8.45
C LEU A 69 -11.23 0.46 -8.22
N ARG A 70 -11.28 -0.20 -7.05
CA ARG A 70 -12.42 -1.07 -6.65
C ARG A 70 -13.55 -0.29 -5.99
N HIS A 71 -13.27 0.95 -5.60
CA HIS A 71 -14.18 1.90 -4.98
C HIS A 71 -13.98 3.28 -5.62
N SER A 72 -15.03 4.10 -5.64
CA SER A 72 -14.92 5.49 -6.07
C SER A 72 -14.12 6.29 -5.04
N ILE A 73 -13.41 7.32 -5.51
CA ILE A 73 -12.56 8.19 -4.68
C ILE A 73 -13.05 9.64 -4.72
N LYS A 74 -14.34 9.83 -4.43
CA LYS A 74 -14.91 11.18 -4.29
C LYS A 74 -14.24 11.87 -3.10
N GLU A 75 -14.10 11.14 -2.01
CA GLU A 75 -13.23 11.48 -0.89
C GLU A 75 -12.15 10.40 -0.77
N LEU A 76 -10.99 10.79 -0.25
CA LEU A 76 -9.87 9.88 -0.11
C LEU A 76 -9.04 10.28 1.10
N TYR A 77 -8.87 9.34 2.01
CA TYR A 77 -8.22 9.52 3.29
C TYR A 77 -7.02 8.59 3.38
N LEU A 78 -5.86 9.14 3.74
CA LEU A 78 -4.65 8.39 3.98
C LEU A 78 -4.43 8.22 5.47
N LYS A 79 -4.06 7.00 5.87
CA LYS A 79 -3.53 6.68 7.19
C LYS A 79 -2.24 5.90 7.02
N ALA A 80 -1.15 6.41 7.60
CA ALA A 80 0.15 5.75 7.60
C ALA A 80 0.59 5.45 9.04
N ASN A 81 1.17 4.27 9.26
CA ASN A 81 1.73 3.86 10.55
C ASN A 81 3.19 3.46 10.37
N LEU A 82 4.06 4.04 11.18
CA LEU A 82 5.44 3.58 11.34
C LEU A 82 5.46 2.51 12.43
N ILE A 83 5.97 1.33 12.08
CA ILE A 83 6.00 0.15 12.93
C ILE A 83 7.45 -0.27 13.11
N ILE A 84 7.91 -0.27 14.36
CA ILE A 84 9.25 -0.71 14.76
C ILE A 84 9.09 -1.83 15.79
N ASN A 85 9.78 -2.95 15.59
CA ASN A 85 9.66 -4.13 16.46
C ASN A 85 8.21 -4.57 16.72
N GLY A 86 7.37 -4.50 15.67
CA GLY A 86 5.95 -4.88 15.73
C GLY A 86 5.04 -3.90 16.48
N LYS A 87 5.56 -2.75 16.95
CA LYS A 87 4.77 -1.72 17.63
C LYS A 87 4.63 -0.48 16.76
N THR A 88 3.42 0.03 16.64
CA THR A 88 3.18 1.34 16.01
C THR A 88 3.77 2.43 16.90
N VAL A 89 4.76 3.14 16.39
CA VAL A 89 5.44 4.25 17.11
C VAL A 89 4.98 5.62 16.65
N LEU A 90 4.46 5.72 15.42
CA LEU A 90 3.92 6.96 14.85
C LEU A 90 2.74 6.64 13.93
N THR A 91 1.69 7.45 14.02
CA THR A 91 0.56 7.43 13.09
C THR A 91 0.40 8.79 12.46
N TYR A 92 0.32 8.83 11.13
CA TYR A 92 0.03 10.00 10.33
C TYR A 92 -1.31 9.82 9.61
N SER A 93 -2.07 10.89 9.44
CA SER A 93 -3.34 10.87 8.70
C SER A 93 -3.53 12.16 7.92
N GLU A 94 -4.04 12.06 6.70
CA GLU A 94 -4.22 13.17 5.79
C GLU A 94 -5.47 12.97 4.92
N THR A 95 -6.17 14.05 4.61
CA THR A 95 -7.25 14.04 3.61
C THR A 95 -6.67 14.42 2.26
N ILE A 96 -6.68 13.48 1.31
CA ILE A 96 -6.16 13.65 -0.04
C ILE A 96 -7.21 14.28 -0.96
N CYS A 97 -8.46 13.80 -0.88
CA CYS A 97 -9.59 14.34 -1.64
C CYS A 97 -10.65 14.86 -0.69
N GLU A 98 -10.95 16.16 -0.77
CA GLU A 98 -11.96 16.85 0.04
C GLU A 98 -13.25 17.09 -0.75
N PRO A 99 -14.42 17.12 -0.07
CA PRO A 99 -15.68 17.49 -0.70
C PRO A 99 -15.64 18.93 -1.26
N GLY A 100 -15.93 19.08 -2.56
CA GLY A 100 -16.13 20.38 -3.20
C GLY A 100 -14.86 21.16 -3.57
N HIS A 101 -13.68 20.73 -3.14
CA HIS A 101 -12.39 21.36 -3.48
C HIS A 101 -11.32 20.30 -3.78
N PRO A 102 -11.38 19.61 -4.93
CA PRO A 102 -10.38 18.62 -5.28
C PRO A 102 -9.03 19.31 -5.49
N LYS A 103 -8.12 19.19 -4.51
CA LYS A 103 -6.74 19.69 -4.59
C LYS A 103 -5.92 18.94 -5.64
N LEU A 104 -6.30 17.71 -5.94
CA LEU A 104 -5.61 16.82 -6.87
C LEU A 104 -6.54 16.41 -8.02
N VAL A 105 -5.99 16.42 -9.24
CA VAL A 105 -6.73 16.21 -10.49
C VAL A 105 -7.42 14.83 -10.55
N PHE A 106 -6.93 13.85 -9.79
CA PHE A 106 -7.47 12.49 -9.78
C PHE A 106 -8.68 12.31 -8.85
N CYS A 107 -9.01 13.28 -7.99
CA CYS A 107 -10.15 13.18 -7.10
C CYS A 107 -11.47 13.09 -7.89
N GLY A 108 -12.39 12.23 -7.45
CA GLY A 108 -13.67 12.01 -8.13
C GLY A 108 -13.67 10.88 -9.16
N LYS A 109 -12.54 10.18 -9.37
CA LYS A 109 -12.51 8.95 -10.17
C LYS A 109 -13.45 7.89 -9.59
N LYS A 110 -14.05 7.11 -10.48
CA LYS A 110 -15.08 6.11 -10.20
C LYS A 110 -14.49 4.72 -10.10
N LYS A 111 -15.23 3.84 -9.41
CA LYS A 111 -15.00 2.40 -9.41
C LYS A 111 -14.86 1.86 -10.85
N GLY A 112 -13.86 1.02 -11.06
CA GLY A 112 -13.52 0.37 -12.33
C GLY A 112 -12.49 1.14 -13.16
N GLU A 113 -12.25 2.42 -12.87
CA GLU A 113 -11.23 3.18 -13.58
C GLU A 113 -9.81 2.75 -13.22
N GLN A 114 -8.91 2.84 -14.19
CA GLN A 114 -7.48 2.80 -13.92
C GLN A 114 -7.04 4.13 -13.32
N PHE A 115 -6.33 4.04 -12.20
CA PHE A 115 -5.65 5.13 -11.55
C PHE A 115 -4.16 5.03 -11.88
N TYR A 116 -3.59 6.13 -12.37
CA TYR A 116 -2.16 6.30 -12.58
C TYR A 116 -1.75 7.61 -11.93
N TYR A 117 -0.69 7.56 -11.13
CA TYR A 117 -0.08 8.74 -10.51
C TYR A 117 1.41 8.73 -10.78
N GLU A 118 1.91 9.85 -11.27
CA GLU A 118 3.33 10.13 -11.42
C GLU A 118 3.60 11.52 -10.87
N GLY A 119 4.42 11.60 -9.83
CA GLY A 119 4.68 12.88 -9.17
C GLY A 119 5.30 12.73 -7.78
N PRO A 120 5.55 13.89 -7.13
CA PRO A 120 6.23 13.93 -5.84
C PRO A 120 5.31 13.55 -4.70
N VAL A 121 5.83 12.74 -3.78
CA VAL A 121 5.24 12.49 -2.47
C VAL A 121 6.17 13.00 -1.38
N THR A 122 5.60 13.65 -0.37
CA THR A 122 6.34 14.13 0.79
C THR A 122 5.96 13.32 2.01
N LEU A 123 6.93 12.73 2.69
CA LEU A 123 6.69 12.02 3.94
C LEU A 123 6.49 13.02 5.08
N GLY A 124 5.41 12.85 5.86
CA GLY A 124 5.08 13.69 7.02
C GLY A 124 5.95 13.46 8.26
N ILE A 125 7.20 13.04 8.09
CA ILE A 125 8.15 12.74 9.17
C ILE A 125 9.33 13.71 9.16
N ALA A 126 9.83 14.05 10.34
CA ALA A 126 10.96 14.97 10.48
C ALA A 126 12.23 14.38 9.88
N GLU A 127 12.50 13.10 10.18
CA GLU A 127 13.68 12.36 9.75
C GLU A 127 13.28 10.94 9.33
N ILE A 128 14.00 10.39 8.35
CA ILE A 128 13.85 8.99 7.95
C ILE A 128 14.55 8.12 9.00
N PRO A 129 13.86 7.17 9.65
CA PRO A 129 14.49 6.30 10.64
C PRO A 129 15.63 5.47 10.03
N GLN A 130 16.66 5.21 10.82
CA GLN A 130 17.66 4.19 10.53
C GLN A 130 17.20 2.83 11.08
N GLY A 131 17.75 1.76 10.51
CA GLY A 131 17.47 0.38 10.86
C GLY A 131 16.29 -0.23 10.10
N ASP A 132 15.69 -1.24 10.73
CA ASP A 132 14.63 -2.06 10.13
C ASP A 132 13.28 -1.60 10.66
N TYR A 133 12.39 -1.22 9.74
CA TYR A 133 11.05 -0.78 10.09
C TYR A 133 10.04 -1.10 9.00
N THR A 134 8.77 -1.03 9.37
CA THR A 134 7.65 -1.17 8.46
C THR A 134 6.84 0.12 8.41
N VAL A 135 6.43 0.52 7.20
CA VAL A 135 5.46 1.60 7.01
C VAL A 135 4.20 0.99 6.42
N SER A 136 3.11 0.99 7.19
CA SER A 136 1.81 0.50 6.72
C SER A 136 0.96 1.68 6.29
N VAL A 137 0.54 1.72 5.03
CA VAL A 137 -0.27 2.80 4.45
C VAL A 137 -1.61 2.23 3.99
N LYS A 138 -2.68 2.89 4.41
CA LYS A 138 -4.05 2.55 4.03
C LYS A 138 -4.74 3.77 3.45
N LEU A 139 -5.35 3.59 2.28
CA LEU A 139 -6.24 4.56 1.65
C LEU A 139 -7.69 4.11 1.82
N THR A 140 -8.55 5.01 2.28
CA THR A 140 -10.00 4.76 2.39
C THR A 140 -10.83 5.86 1.76
N ASN A 141 -12.02 5.51 1.25
CA ASN A 141 -12.95 6.50 0.67
C ASN A 141 -13.99 6.99 1.69
N GLU A 142 -15.02 7.72 1.21
CA GLU A 142 -16.16 8.23 1.99
C GLU A 142 -16.93 7.15 2.78
N ASP A 143 -16.96 5.91 2.28
CA ASP A 143 -17.66 4.78 2.91
C ASP A 143 -16.75 3.98 3.86
N HIS A 144 -15.55 4.50 4.14
CA HIS A 144 -14.46 3.80 4.83
C HIS A 144 -14.00 2.50 4.14
N ALA A 145 -14.37 2.30 2.87
CA ALA A 145 -13.92 1.17 2.08
C ALA A 145 -12.43 1.31 1.78
N THR A 146 -11.69 0.19 1.80
CA THR A 146 -10.25 0.20 1.49
C THR A 146 -10.07 0.36 -0.02
N VAL A 147 -9.41 1.44 -0.43
CA VAL A 147 -9.10 1.74 -1.84
C VAL A 147 -7.76 1.10 -2.23
N ALA A 148 -6.79 1.18 -1.32
CA ALA A 148 -5.50 0.53 -1.42
C ALA A 148 -4.94 0.31 0.00
N CYS A 149 -4.12 -0.72 0.16
CA CYS A 149 -3.41 -1.03 1.40
C CYS A 149 -2.04 -1.57 1.04
N VAL A 150 -0.99 -1.05 1.68
CA VAL A 150 0.37 -1.49 1.44
C VAL A 150 1.21 -1.49 2.71
N ASP A 151 2.00 -2.54 2.89
CA ASP A 151 3.04 -2.61 3.90
C ASP A 151 4.40 -2.51 3.20
N PHE A 152 5.15 -1.46 3.53
CA PHE A 152 6.53 -1.29 3.12
C PHE A 152 7.47 -1.86 4.17
N THR A 153 8.41 -2.70 3.76
CA THR A 153 9.54 -3.11 4.59
C THR A 153 10.75 -2.29 4.17
N VAL A 154 11.32 -1.55 5.10
CA VAL A 154 12.48 -0.69 4.85
C VAL A 154 13.65 -1.14 5.71
N LYS A 155 14.82 -1.24 5.08
CA LYS A 155 16.11 -1.39 5.75
C LYS A 155 16.97 -0.22 5.35
N ASN A 156 17.19 0.70 6.29
CA ASN A 156 17.98 1.90 6.06
C ASN A 156 19.23 1.90 6.94
N TYR A 157 20.38 1.64 6.35
CA TYR A 157 21.68 1.67 7.01
C TYR A 157 22.56 2.80 6.46
N SER A 158 21.95 3.81 5.85
CA SER A 158 22.68 4.97 5.37
C SER A 158 23.10 5.82 6.56
N ASP A 159 24.41 6.02 6.73
CA ASP A 159 24.97 6.97 7.67
C ASP A 159 24.71 8.39 7.13
N TYR A 160 23.97 9.20 7.89
CA TYR A 160 23.69 10.60 7.56
C TYR A 160 24.82 11.52 7.98
#